data_AF-A0AAE3AZ47-F1
#
_entry.id   AF-A0AAE3AZ47-F1
#
_cell.length_a   1.000
_cell.length_b   1.000
_cell.length_c   1.000
_cell.angle_alpha   90.00
_cell.angle_beta   90.00
_cell.angle_gamma   90.00
#
_symmetry.space_group_name_H-M   'P 1'
#
loop_
_entity.id
_entity.type
_entity.pdbx_description
1 polymer ?
#
loop_
_entity_poly.entity_id
_entity_poly.type
_entity_poly.pdbx_seq_one_letter_code
_entity_poly.pdbx_strand_id
1 'polypeptide(L)'
;MAQGNPYARFVEVMKRQGRAMNEPAMTVGIVTGVDPVSISVDGVPIAEHIYCNQVTSSNKDEELAAILEQEEYVSPALKGFLKELYEGIRVQPGDYVLVQRVGNQFLICGKVAAL
;
A
#
# COMPACT_ATOMS: atom_id res chain seq x y z
N MET A 1 28.21 11.55 29.95
CA MET A 1 27.04 12.32 30.42
C MET A 1 27.26 13.78 30.04
N ALA A 2 26.56 14.30 29.03
CA ALA A 2 26.67 15.71 28.64
C ALA A 2 25.71 16.55 29.49
N GLN A 3 26.01 16.70 30.78
CA GLN A 3 25.32 17.67 31.63
C GLN A 3 25.85 19.07 31.30
N GLY A 4 25.02 19.92 30.69
CA GLY A 4 25.24 21.37 30.70
C GLY A 4 25.42 22.09 29.37
N ASN A 5 25.43 21.40 28.21
CA ASN A 5 25.48 22.12 26.92
C ASN A 5 24.06 22.52 26.45
N PRO A 6 23.68 23.81 26.47
CA PRO A 6 22.35 24.25 26.04
C PRO A 6 22.06 23.93 24.57
N TYR A 7 23.09 23.85 23.72
CA TYR A 7 22.95 23.45 22.32
C TYR A 7 22.62 21.96 22.17
N ALA A 8 23.14 21.09 23.05
CA ALA A 8 22.80 19.67 23.03
C ALA A 8 21.31 19.45 23.37
N ARG A 9 20.79 20.20 24.34
CA ARG A 9 19.36 20.18 24.71
C ARG A 9 18.48 20.71 23.57
N PHE A 10 18.93 21.76 22.87
CA PHE A 10 18.22 22.29 21.71
C PHE A 10 18.16 21.29 20.56
N VAL A 11 19.27 20.59 20.27
CA VAL A 11 19.34 19.55 19.25
C VAL A 11 18.44 18.35 19.60
N GLU A 12 18.37 17.95 20.87
CA GLU A 12 17.44 16.90 21.31
C GLU A 12 15.96 17.32 21.14
N VAL A 13 15.62 18.56 21.49
CA VAL A 13 14.28 19.11 21.28
C VAL A 13 13.94 19.16 19.79
N MET A 14 14.87 19.63 18.94
CA MET A 14 14.71 19.64 17.49
C MET A 14 14.54 18.24 16.92
N LYS A 15 15.32 17.25 17.38
CA LYS A 15 15.16 15.84 16.97
C LYS A 15 13.82 15.26 17.39
N ARG A 16 13.35 15.58 18.59
CA ARG A 16 12.07 15.10 19.12
C ARG A 16 10.89 15.72 18.38
N GLN A 17 10.94 17.03 18.14
CA GLN A 17 9.94 17.75 17.36
C GLN A 17 9.97 17.32 15.89
N GLY A 18 11.16 17.17 15.32
CA GLY A 18 11.36 16.64 13.96
C GLY A 18 10.82 15.22 13.81
N ARG A 19 11.07 14.31 14.75
CA ARG A 19 10.48 12.96 14.71
C ARG A 19 8.94 12.97 14.84
N ALA A 20 8.38 13.94 15.57
CA ALA A 20 6.94 14.10 15.72
C ALA A 20 6.28 14.77 14.50
N MET A 21 7.04 15.56 13.74
CA MET A 21 6.59 16.31 12.56
C MET A 21 7.02 15.67 11.22
N ASN A 22 7.91 14.67 11.26
CA ASN A 22 8.33 13.94 10.08
C ASN A 22 7.11 13.26 9.46
N GLU A 23 7.04 13.33 8.13
CA GLU A 23 6.03 12.63 7.35
C GLU A 23 6.03 11.13 7.74
N PRO A 24 4.86 10.47 7.80
CA PRO A 24 4.79 9.08 8.16
C PRO A 24 5.71 8.27 7.24
N ALA A 25 6.56 7.42 7.82
CA ALA A 25 7.54 6.65 7.07
C ALA A 25 6.82 5.83 6.00
N MET A 26 6.99 6.24 4.74
CA MET A 26 6.58 5.48 3.58
C MET A 26 7.71 4.53 3.22
N THR A 27 7.36 3.27 2.98
CA THR A 27 8.32 2.23 2.59
C THR A 27 7.69 1.33 1.54
N VAL A 28 8.52 0.62 0.79
CA VAL A 28 8.04 -0.36 -0.18
C VAL A 28 7.89 -1.70 0.52
N GLY A 29 6.70 -2.29 0.41
CA GLY A 29 6.41 -3.65 0.82
C GLY A 29 6.15 -4.55 -0.39
N ILE A 30 6.17 -5.86 -0.15
CA ILE A 30 5.81 -6.88 -1.13
C ILE A 30 4.52 -7.54 -0.66
N VAL A 31 3.54 -7.69 -1.54
CA VAL A 31 2.31 -8.42 -1.23
C VAL A 31 2.62 -9.91 -1.13
N THR A 32 2.25 -10.54 -0.02
CA THR A 32 2.45 -11.98 0.21
C THR A 32 1.16 -12.78 0.09
N GLY A 33 0.00 -12.13 0.24
CA GLY A 33 -1.31 -12.75 0.13
C GLY A 33 -2.42 -11.72 -0.08
N VAL A 34 -3.56 -12.16 -0.61
CA VAL A 34 -4.68 -11.29 -1.04
C VAL A 34 -6.03 -11.65 -0.38
N ASP A 35 -6.15 -12.81 0.25
CA ASP A 35 -7.36 -13.21 0.99
C ASP A 35 -7.01 -14.07 2.22
N PRO A 36 -6.79 -13.47 3.41
CA PRO A 36 -6.73 -12.03 3.68
C PRO A 36 -5.44 -11.38 3.14
N VAL A 37 -5.44 -10.05 3.01
CA VAL A 37 -4.26 -9.31 2.54
C VAL A 37 -3.13 -9.43 3.56
N SER A 38 -1.93 -9.78 3.08
CA SER A 38 -0.70 -9.77 3.86
C SER A 38 0.44 -9.18 3.04
N ILE A 39 1.39 -8.55 3.72
CA ILE A 39 2.55 -7.90 3.11
C ILE A 39 3.82 -8.26 3.87
N SER A 40 4.97 -8.15 3.20
CA SER A 40 6.28 -8.14 3.82
C SER A 40 6.89 -6.75 3.67
N VAL A 41 7.31 -6.16 4.78
CA VAL A 41 8.02 -4.87 4.80
C VAL A 41 9.38 -5.10 5.44
N ASP A 42 10.46 -4.78 4.73
CA ASP A 42 11.84 -5.03 5.17
C ASP A 42 12.09 -6.48 5.64
N GLY A 43 11.43 -7.44 5.01
CA GLY A 43 11.51 -8.87 5.35
C GLY A 43 10.65 -9.31 6.55
N VAL A 44 9.94 -8.39 7.21
CA VAL A 44 9.02 -8.71 8.31
C VAL A 44 7.62 -8.98 7.74
N PRO A 45 7.02 -10.16 7.99
CA PRO A 45 5.65 -10.45 7.57
C PRO A 45 4.65 -9.70 8.43
N ILE A 46 3.65 -9.11 7.78
CA ILE A 46 2.56 -8.35 8.39
C ILE A 46 1.26 -8.90 7.82
N ALA A 47 0.34 -9.29 8.71
CA ALA A 47 -0.97 -9.84 8.34
C ALA A 47 -2.13 -9.16 9.10
N GLU A 48 -1.83 -8.20 9.98
CA GLU A 48 -2.80 -7.53 10.84
C GLU A 48 -2.71 -6.01 10.68
N HIS A 49 -3.82 -5.33 10.95
CA HIS A 49 -3.93 -3.86 10.88
C HIS A 49 -3.54 -3.27 9.51
N ILE A 50 -3.80 -4.03 8.44
CA ILE A 50 -3.60 -3.61 7.05
C ILE A 50 -4.88 -2.97 6.52
N TYR A 51 -4.75 -1.79 5.90
CA TYR A 51 -5.83 -1.07 5.26
C TYR A 51 -5.51 -0.86 3.77
N CYS A 52 -6.40 -1.34 2.90
CA CYS A 52 -6.27 -1.25 1.44
C CYS A 52 -7.21 -0.16 0.93
N ASN A 53 -6.72 1.07 0.72
CA ASN A 53 -7.58 2.19 0.29
C ASN A 53 -7.66 2.31 -1.24
N GLN A 54 -6.53 2.23 -1.93
CA GLN A 54 -6.47 2.40 -3.40
C GLN A 54 -6.31 1.08 -4.16
N VAL A 55 -6.21 -0.04 -3.46
CA VAL A 55 -5.98 -1.35 -4.08
C VAL A 55 -7.08 -2.33 -3.68
N THR A 56 -7.42 -3.24 -4.59
CA THR A 56 -8.35 -4.34 -4.33
C THR A 56 -7.61 -5.66 -4.28
N SER A 57 -8.00 -6.54 -3.37
CA SER A 57 -7.46 -7.89 -3.26
C SER A 57 -8.38 -8.95 -3.90
N SER A 58 -9.37 -8.49 -4.67
CA SER A 58 -10.35 -9.34 -5.36
C SER A 58 -9.69 -10.33 -6.30
N ASN A 59 -10.15 -11.59 -6.28
CA ASN A 59 -9.73 -12.69 -7.15
C ASN A 59 -10.80 -13.05 -8.21
N LYS A 60 -11.66 -12.10 -8.58
CA LYS A 60 -12.85 -12.31 -9.42
C LYS A 60 -12.62 -12.15 -10.92
N ASP A 61 -11.46 -12.54 -11.45
CA ASP A 61 -11.15 -12.38 -12.88
C ASP A 61 -12.16 -13.09 -13.78
N GLU A 62 -12.45 -14.35 -13.45
CA GLU A 62 -13.34 -15.20 -14.24
C GLU A 62 -14.78 -14.68 -14.21
N GLU A 63 -15.23 -14.26 -13.03
CA GLU A 63 -16.56 -13.66 -12.84
C GLU A 63 -16.69 -12.33 -13.60
N LEU A 64 -15.66 -11.48 -13.55
CA LEU A 64 -15.63 -10.23 -14.29
C LEU A 64 -15.65 -10.48 -15.81
N ALA A 65 -14.88 -11.45 -16.30
CA ALA A 65 -14.88 -11.82 -17.70
C ALA A 65 -16.27 -12.30 -18.15
N ALA A 66 -16.92 -13.17 -17.38
CA ALA A 66 -18.25 -13.66 -17.67
C ALA A 66 -19.32 -12.55 -17.71
N ILE A 67 -19.27 -11.60 -16.76
CA ILE A 67 -20.16 -10.42 -16.76
C ILE A 67 -19.93 -9.58 -18.02
N LEU A 68 -18.67 -9.27 -18.33
CA LEU A 68 -18.34 -8.46 -19.51
C LEU A 68 -18.76 -9.14 -20.82
N GLU A 69 -18.74 -10.47 -20.92
CA GLU A 69 -19.24 -11.20 -22.09
C GLU A 69 -20.76 -11.10 -22.27
N GLN A 70 -21.53 -11.09 -21.18
CA GLN A 70 -22.99 -11.02 -21.21
C GLN A 70 -23.53 -9.64 -21.62
N GLU A 71 -22.74 -8.57 -21.46
CA GLU A 71 -23.16 -7.20 -21.72
C GLU A 71 -23.14 -6.84 -23.23
N GLU A 72 -24.21 -7.14 -23.97
CA GLU A 72 -24.30 -6.93 -25.43
C GLU A 72 -24.24 -5.45 -25.86
N TYR A 73 -24.75 -4.54 -25.02
CA TYR A 73 -24.87 -3.11 -25.37
C TYR A 73 -23.65 -2.24 -24.98
N VAL A 74 -22.62 -2.84 -24.38
CA VAL A 74 -21.42 -2.13 -23.97
C VAL A 74 -20.33 -2.26 -25.03
N SER A 75 -19.73 -1.13 -25.43
CA SER A 75 -18.69 -1.14 -26.44
C SER A 75 -17.47 -1.96 -26.01
N PRO A 76 -16.81 -2.70 -26.92
CA PRO A 76 -15.59 -3.45 -26.60
C PRO A 76 -14.48 -2.58 -25.99
N ALA A 77 -14.37 -1.32 -26.44
CA ALA A 77 -13.41 -0.36 -25.91
C ALA A 77 -13.67 -0.02 -24.43
N LEU A 78 -14.93 0.16 -24.03
CA LEU A 78 -15.27 0.43 -22.63
C LEU A 78 -15.03 -0.80 -21.76
N LYS A 79 -15.36 -2.01 -22.25
CA LYS A 79 -15.06 -3.26 -21.54
C LYS A 79 -13.55 -3.42 -21.30
N GLY A 80 -12.75 -3.16 -22.33
CA GLY A 80 -11.28 -3.17 -22.24
C GLY A 80 -10.77 -2.19 -21.19
N PHE A 81 -11.22 -0.94 -21.23
CA PHE A 81 -10.84 0.09 -20.26
C PHE A 81 -11.19 -0.31 -18.81
N LEU A 82 -12.39 -0.84 -18.56
CA LEU A 82 -12.81 -1.28 -17.23
C LEU A 82 -11.96 -2.45 -16.71
N LYS A 83 -11.60 -3.38 -17.60
CA LYS A 83 -10.72 -4.50 -17.28
C LYS A 83 -9.31 -4.01 -16.93
N GLU A 84 -8.73 -3.14 -17.74
CA GLU A 84 -7.41 -2.54 -17.49
C GLU A 84 -7.39 -1.74 -16.18
N LEU A 85 -8.44 -0.96 -15.90
CA LEU A 85 -8.57 -0.22 -14.66
C LEU A 85 -8.60 -1.18 -13.45
N TYR A 86 -9.38 -2.25 -13.54
CA TYR A 86 -9.46 -3.27 -12.49
C TYR A 86 -8.11 -3.95 -12.26
N GLU A 87 -7.44 -4.39 -13.33
CA GLU A 87 -6.12 -5.04 -13.25
C GLU A 87 -5.05 -4.09 -12.67
N GLY A 88 -5.13 -2.79 -12.99
CA GLY A 88 -4.22 -1.77 -12.49
C GLY A 88 -4.30 -1.57 -10.97
N ILE A 89 -5.50 -1.64 -10.39
CA ILE A 89 -5.71 -1.46 -8.94
C ILE A 89 -5.67 -2.78 -8.15
N ARG A 90 -5.77 -3.94 -8.81
CA ARG A 90 -5.83 -5.24 -8.15
C ARG A 90 -4.45 -5.74 -7.77
N VAL A 91 -4.17 -5.92 -6.48
CA VAL A 91 -2.91 -6.52 -6.01
C VAL A 91 -2.86 -8.04 -6.14
N GLN A 92 -1.67 -8.57 -6.38
CA GLN A 92 -1.34 -9.99 -6.42
C GLN A 92 -0.09 -10.29 -5.60
N PRO A 93 0.10 -11.53 -5.10
CA PRO A 93 1.35 -11.92 -4.46
C PRO A 93 2.55 -11.65 -5.37
N GLY A 94 3.58 -11.01 -4.82
CA GLY A 94 4.76 -10.55 -5.57
C GLY A 94 4.70 -9.09 -6.03
N ASP A 95 3.54 -8.44 -5.99
CA ASP A 95 3.45 -7.01 -6.30
C ASP A 95 4.14 -6.15 -5.25
N TYR A 96 4.82 -5.09 -5.71
CA TYR A 96 5.36 -4.05 -4.85
C TYR A 96 4.30 -3.00 -4.54
N VAL A 97 4.17 -2.63 -3.27
CA VAL A 97 3.20 -1.66 -2.78
C VAL A 97 3.87 -0.61 -1.91
N LEU A 98 3.39 0.63 -2.02
CA LEU A 98 3.80 1.69 -1.12
C LEU A 98 2.99 1.57 0.17
N VAL A 99 3.69 1.45 1.29
CA VAL A 99 3.11 1.24 2.61
C VAL A 99 3.45 2.42 3.49
N GLN A 100 2.42 3.05 4.04
CA GLN A 100 2.55 4.10 5.04
C GLN A 100 2.27 3.52 6.42
N ARG A 101 3.21 3.65 7.34
CA ARG A 101 3.02 3.23 8.73
C ARG A 101 2.52 4.40 9.59
N VAL A 102 1.37 4.23 10.23
CA VAL A 102 0.80 5.18 11.20
C VAL A 102 0.61 4.46 12.52
N GLY A 103 1.57 4.60 13.43
CA GLY A 103 1.60 3.83 14.68
C GLY A 103 1.74 2.33 14.43
N ASN A 104 0.67 1.57 14.72
CA ASN A 104 0.57 0.12 14.47
C ASN A 104 -0.30 -0.23 13.25
N GLN A 105 -0.75 0.77 12.50
CA GLN A 105 -1.53 0.57 11.27
C GLN A 105 -0.64 0.65 10.04
N PHE A 106 -0.93 -0.18 9.05
CA PHE A 106 -0.25 -0.22 7.77
C PHE A 106 -1.25 0.12 6.66
N LEU A 107 -1.07 1.29 6.05
CA LEU A 107 -1.89 1.72 4.91
C LEU A 107 -1.18 1.39 3.61
N ILE A 108 -1.83 0.62 2.75
CA ILE A 108 -1.37 0.45 1.37
C ILE A 108 -1.88 1.65 0.56
N CYS A 109 -0.95 2.49 0.12
CA CYS A 109 -1.22 3.72 -0.61
C CYS A 109 -1.42 3.48 -2.11
N GLY A 110 -0.83 2.42 -2.66
CA GLY A 110 -0.93 2.07 -4.08
C GLY A 110 0.12 1.04 -4.49
N LYS A 111 0.00 0.53 -5.72
CA LYS A 111 1.05 -0.27 -6.35
C LYS A 111 2.21 0.61 -6.78
N VAL A 112 3.41 0.05 -6.75
CA VAL A 112 4.63 0.70 -7.23
C VAL A 112 5.04 0.00 -8.52
N ALA A 113 5.34 0.78 -9.56
CA ALA A 113 5.98 0.23 -10.75
C ALA A 113 7.34 -0.38 -10.36
N ALA A 114 7.67 -1.55 -10.89
CA ALA A 114 8.83 -2.35 -10.49
C ALA A 114 10.11 -1.50 -10.26
N LEU A 115 10.82 -1.81 -9.16
CA LEU A 115 12.10 -1.20 -8.76
C LEU A 115 13.27 -1.65 -9.65
#